data_AF-E2NIX3-F1
#
_entry.id   AF-E2NIX3-F1
#
_cell.length_a   1.000
_cell.length_b   1.000
_cell.length_c   1.000
_cell.angle_alpha   90.00
_cell.angle_beta   90.00
_cell.angle_gamma   90.00
#
_symmetry.space_group_name_H-M   'P 1'
#
loop_
_entity.id
_entity.type
_entity.pdbx_description
1 polymer ?
#
loop_
_entity_poly.entity_id
_entity_poly.type
_entity_poly.pdbx_seq_one_letter_code
_entity_poly.pdbx_strand_id
1 'polypeptide(L)'
;MNKKLIYSLCAATLLVTSCDYNEDNFPGFDNNPVTDVVYYEGEYTGKYPAEGYFSLTQGDEETGKAVIETALVSLLETTYPYCDKGSSAKLTVKVATIVPGLVEPELADSYELQSADYDAMGTEKDEPGQYDNFSYKMDVNAYLTVFCKSKYPNAADGDVVKITYQYYSNYVTSTLSKLYKKSAGEWAEF
;
A
#
# COMPACT_ATOMS: atom_id res chain seq x y z
N MET A 1 62.41 58.01 -14.50
CA MET A 1 62.61 56.55 -14.35
C MET A 1 61.98 56.12 -13.03
N ASN A 2 61.10 55.13 -13.07
CA ASN A 2 60.21 54.66 -12.00
C ASN A 2 60.92 54.24 -10.68
N LYS A 3 60.25 54.35 -9.53
CA LYS A 3 59.54 53.22 -8.86
C LYS A 3 58.97 53.61 -7.49
N LYS A 4 57.72 53.19 -7.28
CA LYS A 4 56.87 53.28 -6.09
C LYS A 4 57.44 52.49 -4.90
N LEU A 5 57.18 52.90 -3.66
CA LEU A 5 56.87 51.98 -2.55
C LEU A 5 56.28 52.75 -1.33
N ILE A 6 54.97 52.66 -1.09
CA ILE A 6 54.20 51.91 -0.06
C ILE A 6 54.21 52.47 1.38
N TYR A 7 53.00 52.66 1.90
CA TYR A 7 52.48 52.29 3.24
C TYR A 7 51.86 53.40 4.09
N SER A 8 50.83 52.96 4.83
CA SER A 8 50.18 53.54 6.01
C SER A 8 49.03 54.51 5.78
N LEU A 9 47.91 54.47 6.50
CA LEU A 9 47.45 53.64 7.63
C LEU A 9 46.07 54.18 8.05
N CYS A 10 45.21 53.29 8.54
CA CYS A 10 43.97 53.54 9.32
C CYS A 10 42.79 54.21 8.59
N ALA A 11 41.71 53.48 8.31
CA ALA A 11 40.72 52.90 9.23
C ALA A 11 39.78 53.95 9.84
N ALA A 12 38.58 54.03 9.28
CA ALA A 12 37.38 54.37 10.01
C ALA A 12 36.21 53.61 9.36
N THR A 13 35.93 52.42 9.88
CA THR A 13 34.65 51.76 9.73
C THR A 13 33.60 52.66 10.38
N LEU A 14 32.90 53.46 9.57
CA LEU A 14 31.63 54.05 9.95
C LEU A 14 30.54 53.07 9.55
N LEU A 15 29.87 52.55 10.57
CA LEU A 15 28.63 51.79 10.53
C LEU A 15 27.62 52.60 9.71
N VAL A 16 27.51 52.28 8.42
CA VAL A 16 26.31 52.68 7.67
C VAL A 16 25.25 51.71 8.16
N THR A 17 24.40 52.17 9.06
CA THR A 17 23.03 51.67 9.11
C THR A 17 22.51 51.85 7.69
N SER A 18 22.51 50.78 6.90
CA SER A 18 21.80 50.80 5.64
C SER A 18 20.33 50.93 6.01
N CYS A 19 19.88 52.19 6.19
CA CYS A 19 18.50 52.52 5.92
C CYS A 19 18.18 51.90 4.57
N ASP A 20 17.10 51.14 4.53
CA ASP A 20 16.73 50.35 3.37
C ASP A 20 16.63 51.31 2.17
N TYR A 21 17.65 51.26 1.30
CA TYR A 21 17.77 52.18 0.18
C TYR A 21 16.55 52.07 -0.74
N ASN A 22 15.86 50.93 -0.70
CA ASN A 22 14.66 50.69 -1.48
C ASN A 22 13.45 51.46 -0.95
N GLU A 23 13.29 51.64 0.36
CA GLU A 23 12.13 52.29 0.98
C GLU A 23 12.06 53.79 0.61
N ASP A 24 13.20 54.48 0.63
CA ASP A 24 13.27 55.91 0.34
C ASP A 24 13.28 56.23 -1.16
N ASN A 25 13.80 55.34 -2.00
CA ASN A 25 14.01 55.61 -3.44
C ASN A 25 13.02 54.89 -4.35
N PHE A 26 12.29 53.89 -3.86
CA PHE A 26 11.34 53.10 -4.64
C PHE A 26 10.00 52.89 -3.90
N PRO A 27 9.31 53.96 -3.49
CA PRO A 27 8.04 53.85 -2.77
C PRO A 27 6.98 53.15 -3.63
N GLY A 28 6.55 51.97 -3.18
CA GLY A 28 5.60 51.08 -3.88
C GLY A 28 6.21 49.82 -4.48
N PHE A 29 7.54 49.67 -4.47
CA PHE A 29 8.24 48.46 -4.92
C PHE A 29 8.24 47.35 -3.85
N ASP A 30 7.91 47.69 -2.59
CA ASP A 30 7.73 46.72 -1.49
C ASP A 30 6.52 45.81 -1.68
N ASN A 31 5.65 46.11 -2.66
CA ASN A 31 4.33 45.52 -2.79
C ASN A 31 4.07 44.70 -4.06
N ASN A 32 5.08 44.31 -4.87
CA ASN A 32 4.88 43.23 -5.87
C ASN A 32 6.17 42.76 -6.60
N PRO A 33 6.23 41.48 -7.01
CA PRO A 33 6.90 40.43 -6.24
C PRO A 33 7.88 39.62 -7.13
N VAL A 34 8.63 38.68 -6.58
CA VAL A 34 9.25 37.65 -7.44
C VAL A 34 8.11 36.77 -7.96
N THR A 35 7.91 36.75 -9.28
CA THR A 35 6.73 36.18 -9.97
C THR A 35 7.00 34.85 -10.65
N ASP A 36 8.03 34.09 -10.24
CA ASP A 36 8.22 32.71 -10.73
C ASP A 36 7.26 31.78 -9.98
N VAL A 37 5.97 32.05 -10.12
CA VAL A 37 4.91 31.17 -9.64
C VAL A 37 4.95 29.92 -10.51
N VAL A 38 5.57 28.86 -10.00
CA VAL A 38 5.62 27.57 -10.66
C VAL A 38 4.26 26.90 -10.51
N TYR A 39 3.49 26.90 -11.59
CA TYR A 39 2.27 26.10 -11.69
C TYR A 39 2.63 24.72 -12.21
N TYR A 40 2.56 23.73 -11.32
CA TYR A 40 2.72 22.32 -11.69
C TYR A 40 1.35 21.65 -11.72
N GLU A 41 0.93 21.27 -12.92
CA GLU A 41 -0.16 20.32 -13.16
C GLU A 41 0.46 19.05 -13.77
N GLY A 42 0.33 17.93 -13.08
CA GLY A 42 0.91 16.67 -13.53
C GLY A 42 0.29 15.45 -12.87
N GLU A 43 0.34 14.32 -13.58
CA GLU A 43 0.07 13.02 -12.98
C GLU A 43 1.32 12.53 -12.25
N TYR A 44 1.23 12.38 -10.93
CA TYR A 44 2.31 11.78 -10.18
C TYR A 44 2.26 10.26 -10.35
N THR A 45 3.26 9.71 -11.05
CA THR A 45 3.37 8.26 -11.36
C THR A 45 4.45 7.54 -10.56
N GLY A 46 5.13 8.25 -9.64
CA GLY A 46 6.16 7.68 -8.77
C GLY A 46 5.61 6.70 -7.74
N LYS A 47 6.43 5.74 -7.33
CA LYS A 47 6.14 4.83 -6.21
C LYS A 47 6.40 5.58 -4.90
N TYR A 48 5.35 6.10 -4.30
CA TYR A 48 5.37 6.77 -2.99
C TYR A 48 4.07 6.42 -2.26
N PRO A 49 4.07 6.19 -0.93
CA PRO A 49 5.14 6.41 0.05
C PRO A 49 6.22 5.32 0.08
N ALA A 50 7.20 5.41 1.00
CA ALA A 50 8.35 4.51 1.13
C ALA A 50 8.01 3.00 1.10
N GLU A 51 6.77 2.64 1.43
CA GLU A 51 6.25 1.27 1.53
C GLU A 51 5.32 0.87 0.35
N GLY A 52 5.09 1.71 -0.68
CA GLY A 52 4.26 1.32 -1.83
C GLY A 52 3.41 2.43 -2.44
N TYR A 53 2.12 2.15 -2.62
CA TYR A 53 1.13 3.10 -3.14
C TYR A 53 0.42 3.82 -1.99
N PHE A 54 -0.05 5.04 -2.23
CA PHE A 54 -1.08 5.64 -1.38
C PHE A 54 -2.30 4.72 -1.31
N SER A 55 -2.82 4.50 -0.11
CA SER A 55 -4.00 3.66 0.10
C SER A 55 -5.09 4.40 0.83
N LEU A 56 -6.34 4.09 0.46
CA LEU A 56 -7.54 4.45 1.20
C LEU A 56 -8.19 3.18 1.73
N THR A 57 -8.47 3.14 3.02
CA THR A 57 -9.23 2.05 3.63
C THR A 57 -10.72 2.33 3.44
N GLN A 58 -11.47 1.42 2.84
CA GLN A 58 -12.91 1.57 2.69
C GLN A 58 -13.59 1.67 4.06
N GLY A 59 -14.43 2.68 4.27
CA GLY A 59 -15.05 2.98 5.56
C GLY A 59 -14.18 3.80 6.53
N ASP A 60 -12.94 4.12 6.15
CA ASP A 60 -12.03 5.01 6.88
C ASP A 60 -11.28 5.95 5.90
N GLU A 61 -12.01 6.44 4.88
CA GLU A 61 -11.43 7.25 3.80
C GLU A 61 -10.89 8.59 4.32
N GLU A 62 -11.48 9.14 5.38
CA GLU A 62 -11.10 10.45 5.91
C GLU A 62 -9.71 10.42 6.56
N THR A 63 -9.43 9.38 7.35
CA THR A 63 -8.09 9.14 7.92
C THR A 63 -7.09 8.88 6.80
N GLY A 64 -7.46 8.06 5.81
CA GLY A 64 -6.61 7.79 4.64
C GLY A 64 -6.25 9.06 3.86
N LYS A 65 -7.21 9.96 3.62
CA LYS A 65 -6.96 11.25 2.97
C LYS A 65 -5.96 12.11 3.74
N ALA A 66 -6.09 12.22 5.05
CA ALA A 66 -5.18 13.03 5.88
C ALA A 66 -3.73 12.53 5.82
N VAL A 67 -3.55 11.19 5.79
CA VAL A 67 -2.23 10.57 5.62
C VAL A 67 -1.65 10.88 4.24
N ILE A 68 -2.46 10.74 3.18
CA ILE A 68 -2.05 11.05 1.80
C ILE A 68 -1.68 12.53 1.67
N GLU A 69 -2.48 13.43 2.23
CA GLU A 69 -2.23 14.87 2.20
C GLU A 69 -0.88 15.21 2.84
N THR A 70 -0.62 14.70 4.05
CA THR A 70 0.65 14.91 4.77
C THR A 70 1.85 14.44 3.94
N ALA A 71 1.73 13.26 3.33
CA ALA A 71 2.79 12.67 2.52
C ALA A 71 3.03 13.43 1.21
N LEU A 72 1.98 13.96 0.57
CA LEU A 72 2.10 14.81 -0.62
C LEU A 72 2.70 16.18 -0.31
N VAL A 73 2.35 16.77 0.83
CA VAL A 73 2.97 18.01 1.30
C VAL A 73 4.48 17.81 1.49
N SER A 74 4.88 16.74 2.19
CA SER A 74 6.31 16.42 2.40
C SER A 74 7.07 16.18 1.09
N LEU A 75 6.43 15.51 0.12
CA LEU A 75 6.98 15.31 -1.22
C LEU A 75 7.19 16.64 -1.96
N LEU A 76 6.20 17.53 -1.93
CA LEU A 76 6.28 18.83 -2.58
C LEU A 76 7.37 19.72 -1.97
N GLU A 77 7.47 19.76 -0.64
CA GLU A 77 8.53 20.49 0.08
C GLU A 77 9.93 19.98 -0.30
N THR A 78 10.09 18.66 -0.44
CA THR A 78 11.37 18.06 -0.83
C THR A 78 11.70 18.32 -2.30
N THR A 79 10.69 18.28 -3.18
CA THR A 79 10.88 18.42 -4.64
C THR A 79 11.10 19.88 -5.04
N TYR A 80 10.42 20.80 -4.38
CA TYR A 80 10.43 22.24 -4.66
C TYR A 80 10.92 23.01 -3.41
N PRO A 81 12.21 22.86 -3.03
CA PRO A 81 12.76 23.46 -1.81
C PRO A 81 12.76 24.99 -1.80
N TYR A 82 12.55 25.61 -2.97
CA TYR A 82 12.43 27.05 -3.15
C TYR A 82 11.10 27.33 -3.87
N CYS A 83 10.12 27.86 -3.15
CA CYS A 83 8.84 28.30 -3.69
C CYS A 83 8.40 29.61 -3.03
N ASP A 84 7.87 30.54 -3.83
CA ASP A 84 7.45 31.86 -3.35
C ASP A 84 6.04 31.82 -2.72
N LYS A 85 5.77 32.80 -1.86
CA LYS A 85 4.45 32.96 -1.23
C LYS A 85 3.37 33.08 -2.30
N GLY A 86 2.40 32.15 -2.27
CA GLY A 86 1.33 32.06 -3.27
C GLY A 86 1.52 30.97 -4.32
N SER A 87 2.66 30.27 -4.30
CA SER A 87 2.86 29.05 -5.09
C SER A 87 1.78 28.02 -4.77
N SER A 88 1.28 27.33 -5.79
CA SER A 88 0.26 26.30 -5.66
C SER A 88 0.56 25.14 -6.60
N ALA A 89 0.26 23.92 -6.15
CA ALA A 89 0.40 22.72 -6.97
C ALA A 89 -0.95 21.99 -7.00
N LYS A 90 -1.32 21.50 -8.19
CA LYS A 90 -2.48 20.64 -8.36
C LYS A 90 -1.99 19.25 -8.76
N LEU A 91 -2.21 18.29 -7.88
CA LEU A 91 -1.72 16.93 -8.05
C LEU A 91 -2.89 15.98 -8.31
N THR A 92 -2.73 15.12 -9.31
CA THR A 92 -3.55 13.92 -9.48
C THR A 92 -2.73 12.72 -9.05
N VAL A 93 -3.23 11.98 -8.06
CA VAL A 93 -2.57 10.79 -7.50
C VAL A 93 -3.42 9.56 -7.69
N LYS A 94 -2.77 8.43 -7.96
CA LYS A 94 -3.41 7.11 -7.98
C LYS A 94 -3.35 6.53 -6.58
N VAL A 95 -4.50 6.14 -6.06
CA VAL A 95 -4.63 5.50 -4.74
C VAL A 95 -5.14 4.08 -4.91
N ALA A 96 -4.60 3.15 -4.14
CA ALA A 96 -5.16 1.83 -3.97
C ALA A 96 -6.32 1.90 -2.97
N THR A 97 -7.42 1.21 -3.25
CA THR A 97 -8.47 1.01 -2.24
C THR A 97 -8.20 -0.30 -1.52
N ILE A 98 -7.97 -0.24 -0.22
CA ILE A 98 -7.97 -1.41 0.66
C ILE A 98 -9.43 -1.66 1.02
N VAL A 99 -9.96 -2.81 0.63
CA VAL A 99 -11.28 -3.29 1.07
C VAL A 99 -11.06 -4.07 2.38
N PRO A 100 -11.49 -3.56 3.55
CA PRO A 100 -11.41 -4.32 4.79
C PRO A 100 -12.17 -5.63 4.67
N GLY A 101 -11.54 -6.73 5.10
CA GLY A 101 -12.08 -8.08 4.93
C GLY A 101 -11.67 -8.79 3.63
N LEU A 102 -10.91 -8.13 2.76
CA LEU A 102 -10.23 -8.74 1.60
C LEU A 102 -8.71 -8.81 1.80
N VAL A 103 -8.28 -8.79 3.07
CA VAL A 103 -6.91 -9.15 3.46
C VAL A 103 -6.85 -10.67 3.44
N GLU A 104 -5.97 -11.24 2.63
CA GLU A 104 -5.73 -12.69 2.65
C GLU A 104 -5.34 -13.08 4.09
N PRO A 105 -6.07 -13.99 4.75
CA PRO A 105 -5.79 -14.32 6.14
C PRO A 105 -4.39 -14.90 6.24
N GLU A 106 -3.72 -14.65 7.37
CA GLU A 106 -2.51 -15.41 7.68
C GLU A 106 -2.89 -16.89 7.76
N LEU A 107 -2.26 -17.69 6.90
CA LEU A 107 -2.53 -19.12 6.84
C LEU A 107 -1.68 -19.84 7.88
N ALA A 108 -2.34 -20.55 8.79
CA ALA A 108 -1.69 -21.49 9.69
C ALA A 108 -1.07 -22.66 8.90
N ASP A 109 -1.69 -23.06 7.78
CA ASP A 109 -1.16 -24.07 6.86
C ASP A 109 -1.80 -23.96 5.46
N SER A 110 -1.15 -24.56 4.46
CA SER A 110 -1.65 -24.75 3.10
C SER A 110 -1.37 -26.18 2.64
N TYR A 111 -2.43 -26.96 2.40
CA TYR A 111 -2.33 -28.38 2.09
C TYR A 111 -3.02 -28.74 0.77
N GLU A 112 -2.33 -29.51 -0.07
CA GLU A 112 -2.90 -30.07 -1.30
C GLU A 112 -3.26 -31.53 -1.07
N LEU A 113 -4.53 -31.87 -1.29
CA LEU A 113 -5.03 -33.24 -1.10
C LEU A 113 -4.30 -34.22 -2.02
N GLN A 114 -3.88 -35.34 -1.43
CA GLN A 114 -3.28 -36.47 -2.13
C GLN A 114 -4.33 -37.56 -2.39
N SER A 115 -4.06 -38.50 -3.30
CA SER A 115 -4.97 -39.64 -3.58
C SER A 115 -5.44 -40.35 -2.31
N ALA A 116 -4.53 -40.61 -1.36
CA ALA A 116 -4.87 -41.25 -0.09
C ALA A 116 -5.86 -40.44 0.77
N ASP A 117 -5.89 -39.11 0.64
CA ASP A 117 -6.85 -38.26 1.33
C ASP A 117 -8.25 -38.41 0.71
N TYR A 118 -8.36 -38.54 -0.61
CA TYR A 118 -9.63 -38.83 -1.29
C TYR A 118 -10.14 -40.23 -0.99
N ASP A 119 -9.26 -41.24 -1.01
CA ASP A 119 -9.59 -42.62 -0.63
C ASP A 119 -10.14 -42.69 0.80
N ALA A 120 -9.56 -41.92 1.73
CA ALA A 120 -10.03 -41.82 3.10
C ALA A 120 -11.41 -41.15 3.24
N MET A 121 -11.86 -40.41 2.22
CA MET A 121 -13.20 -39.81 2.14
C MET A 121 -14.23 -40.73 1.45
N GLY A 122 -13.82 -41.92 1.02
CA GLY A 122 -14.69 -42.92 0.39
C GLY A 122 -14.26 -43.25 -1.04
N THR A 123 -14.39 -44.52 -1.43
CA THR A 123 -13.96 -45.06 -2.74
C THR A 123 -15.11 -45.66 -3.55
N GLU A 124 -16.33 -45.62 -3.02
CA GLU A 124 -17.51 -46.10 -3.73
C GLU A 124 -17.94 -45.14 -4.84
N LYS A 125 -18.97 -45.53 -5.57
CA LYS A 125 -19.51 -44.73 -6.66
C LYS A 125 -20.01 -43.38 -6.14
N ASP A 126 -19.62 -42.31 -6.84
CA ASP A 126 -19.94 -40.92 -6.52
C ASP A 126 -19.30 -40.44 -5.18
N GLU A 127 -18.26 -41.12 -4.68
CA GLU A 127 -17.40 -40.69 -3.56
C GLU A 127 -16.02 -40.16 -4.05
N PRO A 128 -15.31 -39.32 -3.26
CA PRO A 128 -14.14 -38.59 -3.74
C PRO A 128 -12.98 -39.46 -4.24
N GLY A 129 -12.73 -40.59 -3.58
CA GLY A 129 -11.67 -41.55 -3.94
C GLY A 129 -11.98 -42.39 -5.18
N GLN A 130 -13.20 -42.33 -5.75
CA GLN A 130 -13.49 -43.03 -7.00
C GLN A 130 -12.54 -42.59 -8.14
N TYR A 131 -12.18 -41.31 -8.16
CA TYR A 131 -11.35 -40.70 -9.21
C TYR A 131 -10.34 -39.68 -8.66
N ASP A 132 -10.06 -39.71 -7.35
CA ASP A 132 -9.20 -38.73 -6.66
C ASP A 132 -9.57 -37.26 -6.96
N ASN A 133 -10.88 -36.98 -7.05
CA ASN A 133 -11.37 -35.62 -7.27
C ASN A 133 -12.80 -35.45 -6.77
N PHE A 134 -13.16 -34.19 -6.52
CA PHE A 134 -14.53 -33.80 -6.29
C PHE A 134 -15.29 -33.52 -7.60
N SER A 135 -16.62 -33.55 -7.54
CA SER A 135 -17.47 -33.15 -8.67
C SER A 135 -18.77 -32.48 -8.19
N TYR A 136 -19.59 -32.02 -9.14
CA TYR A 136 -20.89 -31.38 -8.85
C TYR A 136 -21.88 -32.27 -8.06
N LYS A 137 -21.63 -33.57 -7.96
CA LYS A 137 -22.47 -34.51 -7.22
C LYS A 137 -22.10 -34.62 -5.74
N MET A 138 -20.97 -34.04 -5.33
CA MET A 138 -20.41 -34.16 -3.98
C MET A 138 -20.55 -32.83 -3.25
N ASP A 139 -20.84 -32.91 -1.95
CA ASP A 139 -20.73 -31.75 -1.06
C ASP A 139 -19.27 -31.58 -0.62
N VAL A 140 -18.51 -30.82 -1.41
CA VAL A 140 -17.09 -30.54 -1.16
C VAL A 140 -16.88 -29.95 0.24
N ASN A 141 -17.78 -29.07 0.68
CA ASN A 141 -17.65 -28.41 1.98
C ASN A 141 -17.83 -29.42 3.13
N ALA A 142 -18.80 -30.33 3.02
CA ALA A 142 -18.99 -31.39 4.01
C ALA A 142 -17.75 -32.31 4.14
N TYR A 143 -17.13 -32.69 3.02
CA TYR A 143 -15.91 -33.52 3.05
C TYR A 143 -14.71 -32.76 3.63
N LEU A 144 -14.49 -31.53 3.18
CA LEU A 144 -13.32 -30.76 3.59
C LEU A 144 -13.38 -30.29 5.04
N THR A 145 -14.56 -30.02 5.61
CA THR A 145 -14.71 -29.73 7.04
C THR A 145 -14.36 -30.94 7.91
N VAL A 146 -14.78 -32.15 7.52
CA VAL A 146 -14.39 -33.40 8.19
C VAL A 146 -12.90 -33.68 8.04
N PHE A 147 -12.35 -33.47 6.84
CA PHE A 147 -10.91 -33.59 6.58
C PHE A 147 -10.09 -32.67 7.50
N CYS A 148 -10.45 -31.38 7.56
CA CYS A 148 -9.75 -30.40 8.41
C CYS A 148 -9.81 -30.80 9.89
N LYS A 149 -10.94 -31.34 10.35
CA LYS A 149 -11.09 -31.83 11.73
C LYS A 149 -10.14 -33.00 12.04
N SER A 150 -9.95 -33.91 11.09
CA SER A 150 -9.05 -35.06 11.24
C SER A 150 -7.57 -34.68 11.12
N LYS A 151 -7.23 -33.84 10.12
CA LYS A 151 -5.86 -33.44 9.80
C LYS A 151 -5.25 -32.50 10.84
N TYR A 152 -6.07 -31.59 11.38
CA TYR A 152 -5.63 -30.54 12.29
C TYR A 152 -6.32 -30.65 13.67
N PRO A 153 -6.09 -31.74 14.42
CA PRO A 153 -6.78 -31.97 15.70
C PRO A 153 -6.41 -30.96 16.78
N ASN A 154 -5.25 -30.30 16.65
CA ASN A 154 -4.70 -29.36 17.63
C ASN A 154 -4.69 -27.90 17.14
N ALA A 155 -5.39 -27.59 16.04
CA ALA A 155 -5.51 -26.20 15.57
C ALA A 155 -6.21 -25.32 16.63
N ALA A 156 -5.71 -24.10 16.78
CA ALA A 156 -6.29 -23.11 17.67
C ALA A 156 -7.52 -22.46 17.02
N ASP A 157 -8.47 -22.02 17.84
CA ASP A 157 -9.58 -21.20 17.35
C ASP A 157 -9.05 -19.92 16.72
N GLY A 158 -9.50 -19.62 15.51
CA GLY A 158 -8.98 -18.52 14.70
C GLY A 158 -8.07 -18.97 13.55
N ASP A 159 -7.45 -20.15 13.64
CA ASP A 159 -6.56 -20.67 12.60
C ASP A 159 -7.29 -20.79 11.27
N VAL A 160 -6.65 -20.31 10.20
CA VAL A 160 -7.14 -20.43 8.82
C VAL A 160 -6.20 -21.34 8.04
N VAL A 161 -6.74 -22.34 7.36
CA VAL A 161 -5.99 -23.25 6.48
C VAL A 161 -6.52 -23.15 5.06
N LYS A 162 -5.62 -23.31 4.09
CA LYS A 162 -5.98 -23.44 2.67
C LYS A 162 -5.92 -24.89 2.25
N ILE A 163 -7.04 -25.41 1.72
CA ILE A 163 -7.08 -26.75 1.15
C ILE A 163 -7.20 -26.65 -0.37
N THR A 164 -6.21 -27.19 -1.07
CA THR A 164 -6.16 -27.32 -2.52
C THR A 164 -6.60 -28.72 -2.92
N TYR A 165 -7.49 -28.83 -3.90
CA TYR A 165 -8.10 -30.09 -4.33
C TYR A 165 -8.40 -30.12 -5.82
N GLN A 166 -8.58 -31.31 -6.35
CA GLN A 166 -8.96 -31.56 -7.74
C GLN A 166 -10.49 -31.57 -7.87
N TYR A 167 -11.02 -30.89 -8.88
CA TYR A 167 -12.45 -30.78 -9.15
C TYR A 167 -12.74 -31.06 -10.62
N TYR A 168 -13.54 -32.09 -10.88
CA TYR A 168 -13.98 -32.48 -12.21
C TYR A 168 -15.32 -31.83 -12.57
N SER A 169 -15.33 -31.08 -13.66
CA SER A 169 -16.53 -30.50 -14.27
C SER A 169 -16.34 -30.29 -15.75
N ASN A 170 -17.40 -30.48 -16.54
CA ASN A 170 -17.38 -30.24 -17.99
C ASN A 170 -16.22 -30.95 -18.72
N TYR A 171 -15.95 -32.21 -18.37
CA TYR A 171 -14.85 -33.02 -18.93
C TYR A 171 -13.43 -32.50 -18.65
N VAL A 172 -13.28 -31.61 -17.68
CA VAL A 172 -11.98 -31.06 -17.27
C VAL A 172 -11.82 -31.21 -15.76
N THR A 173 -10.66 -31.69 -15.34
CA THR A 173 -10.25 -31.64 -13.93
C THR A 173 -9.42 -30.37 -13.72
N SER A 174 -9.84 -29.54 -12.78
CA SER A 174 -9.15 -28.30 -12.39
C SER A 174 -8.70 -28.37 -10.94
N THR A 175 -7.60 -27.70 -10.65
CA THR A 175 -7.14 -27.50 -9.27
C THR A 175 -7.84 -26.26 -8.70
N LEU A 176 -8.58 -26.45 -7.61
CA LEU A 176 -9.28 -25.41 -6.88
C LEU A 176 -8.77 -25.34 -5.44
N SER A 177 -9.08 -24.26 -4.74
CA SER A 177 -8.77 -24.14 -3.32
C SER A 177 -9.90 -23.46 -2.56
N LYS A 178 -10.00 -23.79 -1.26
CA LYS A 178 -10.91 -23.16 -0.30
C LYS A 178 -10.17 -22.88 1.00
N LEU A 179 -10.62 -21.85 1.70
CA LEU A 179 -10.14 -21.50 3.03
C LEU A 179 -11.11 -22.03 4.08
N TYR A 180 -10.57 -22.60 5.15
CA TYR A 180 -11.34 -23.07 6.29
C TYR A 180 -10.82 -22.42 7.56
N LYS A 181 -11.73 -21.96 8.41
CA LYS A 181 -11.39 -21.37 9.71
C LYS A 181 -11.86 -22.24 10.86
N LYS A 182 -11.00 -22.40 11.86
CA LYS A 182 -11.32 -23.06 13.11
C LYS A 182 -12.12 -22.14 14.04
N SER A 183 -13.25 -22.63 14.55
CA SER A 183 -14.04 -21.93 15.57
C SER A 183 -14.75 -22.92 16.48
N ALA A 184 -14.58 -22.80 17.80
CA ALA A 184 -15.25 -23.61 18.82
C ALA A 184 -15.16 -25.12 18.57
N GLY A 185 -14.00 -25.61 18.12
CA GLY A 185 -13.82 -27.04 17.84
C GLY A 185 -14.41 -27.53 16.51
N GLU A 186 -15.02 -26.66 15.70
CA GLU A 186 -15.51 -26.95 14.36
C GLU A 186 -14.72 -26.20 13.28
N TRP A 187 -14.90 -26.62 12.02
CA TRP A 187 -14.31 -25.98 10.84
C TRP A 187 -15.45 -25.52 9.93
N ALA A 188 -15.33 -24.31 9.39
CA ALA A 188 -16.26 -23.76 8.41
C ALA A 188 -15.48 -23.06 7.28
N GLU A 189 -16.08 -23.00 6.09
CA GLU A 189 -15.55 -22.22 4.97
C GLU A 189 -15.42 -20.74 5.40
N PHE A 190 -14.25 -20.15 5.18
CA PHE A 190 -13.87 -18.80 5.58
C PHE A 190 -14.20 -17.76 4.50
#